data_AF-A0A412KMR9-F1
#
_entry.id   AF-A0A412KMR9-F1
#
_cell.length_a   1.000
_cell.length_b   1.000
_cell.length_c   1.000
_cell.angle_alpha   90.00
_cell.angle_beta   90.00
_cell.angle_gamma   90.00
#
_symmetry.space_group_name_H-M   'P 1'
#
loop_
_entity.id
_entity.type
_entity.pdbx_description
1 polymer ?
#
loop_
_entity_poly.entity_id
_entity_poly.type
_entity_poly.pdbx_seq_one_letter_code
_entity_poly.pdbx_strand_id
1 'polypeptide(L)'
;MKNPKECACIRQKQTFFILNELTTPEYKDGSEPLLFHHDTFSRFNFVLINEDKKAATANVGVKAIPGIMRKIQNLYLKEMLSERTVKGESAKSPAYTTAISAGKLKGKTPAELLLENPQENKPLLIRQKAWLESNLAKYPRNKSQIEAIEEALRLYEEGKLHQEETGGGYHTEIVYSSGMRPLIRRKRADGKCFVYEITIRWNGGADRPVEIEIRNYYAPVIQKDSGLLNVMAKDKADEVRNTISLTTDQWFWIEHILETNIHTFESLCAAKNYKMALEEERKEKEMVKKGGKIAS
;
A
#
# COMPACT_ATOMS: atom_id res chain seq x y z
N MET A 1 -24.21 -11.56 -12.95
CA MET A 1 -23.25 -10.64 -12.27
C MET A 1 -21.87 -11.26 -12.29
N LYS A 2 -20.80 -10.49 -12.56
CA LYS A 2 -19.42 -11.03 -12.66
C LYS A 2 -18.71 -11.15 -11.30
N ASN A 3 -18.85 -10.15 -10.41
CA ASN A 3 -18.31 -10.16 -9.04
C ASN A 3 -19.35 -9.55 -8.08
N PRO A 4 -20.20 -10.34 -7.41
CA PRO A 4 -21.30 -9.81 -6.59
C PRO A 4 -20.85 -9.09 -5.31
N LYS A 5 -19.62 -9.32 -4.86
CA LYS A 5 -19.03 -8.71 -3.66
C LYS A 5 -18.04 -7.57 -3.96
N GLU A 6 -17.94 -7.15 -5.22
CA GLU A 6 -17.07 -6.03 -5.62
C GLU A 6 -17.63 -4.73 -5.06
N CYS A 7 -16.84 -4.06 -4.20
CA CYS A 7 -17.24 -2.80 -3.59
C CYS A 7 -16.56 -1.60 -4.26
N ALA A 8 -15.32 -1.74 -4.75
CA ALA A 8 -14.59 -0.69 -5.44
C ALA A 8 -13.90 -1.22 -6.70
N CYS A 9 -13.82 -0.41 -7.75
CA CYS A 9 -13.13 -0.74 -9.01
C CYS A 9 -12.48 0.50 -9.63
N ILE A 10 -11.20 0.40 -9.97
CA ILE A 10 -10.46 1.37 -10.77
C ILE A 10 -9.96 0.66 -12.03
N ARG A 11 -10.42 1.12 -13.19
CA ARG A 11 -10.00 0.59 -14.51
C ARG A 11 -9.08 1.57 -15.21
N GLN A 12 -7.91 1.09 -15.57
CA GLN A 12 -6.91 1.76 -16.40
C GLN A 12 -6.41 0.74 -17.43
N LYS A 13 -5.13 0.79 -17.82
CA LYS A 13 -4.52 -0.34 -18.55
C LYS A 13 -4.53 -1.64 -17.74
N GLN A 14 -4.53 -1.51 -16.41
CA GLN A 14 -4.74 -2.60 -15.45
C GLN A 14 -6.07 -2.40 -14.74
N THR A 15 -6.64 -3.46 -14.18
CA THR A 15 -7.87 -3.39 -13.38
C THR A 15 -7.56 -3.67 -11.93
N PHE A 16 -7.83 -2.70 -11.07
CA PHE A 16 -7.80 -2.85 -9.62
C PHE A 16 -9.23 -2.90 -9.10
N PHE A 17 -9.55 -3.88 -8.25
CA PHE A 17 -10.83 -3.92 -7.57
C PHE A 17 -10.70 -4.56 -6.20
N ILE A 18 -11.69 -4.28 -5.34
CA ILE A 18 -11.72 -4.77 -3.96
C ILE A 18 -13.03 -5.52 -3.74
N LEU A 19 -12.92 -6.70 -3.12
CA LEU A 19 -14.07 -7.50 -2.69
C LEU A 19 -14.28 -7.37 -1.17
N ASN A 20 -15.53 -7.22 -0.77
CA ASN A 20 -15.96 -7.22 0.63
C ASN A 20 -16.08 -8.66 1.16
N GLU A 21 -15.22 -9.04 2.11
CA GLU A 21 -15.28 -10.32 2.83
C GLU A 21 -15.38 -10.10 4.35
N LEU A 22 -16.11 -9.04 4.76
CA LEU A 22 -16.42 -8.77 6.15
C LEU A 22 -17.26 -9.91 6.73
N THR A 23 -16.89 -10.35 7.93
CA THR A 23 -17.44 -11.55 8.55
C THR A 23 -17.65 -11.30 10.04
N THR A 24 -18.80 -11.72 10.59
CA THR A 24 -19.08 -11.61 12.03
C THR A 24 -18.32 -12.70 12.78
N PRO A 25 -17.95 -12.49 14.06
CA PRO A 25 -17.46 -13.57 14.89
C PRO A 25 -18.48 -14.72 14.98
N GLU A 26 -18.01 -15.96 15.16
CA GLU A 26 -18.90 -17.12 15.31
C GLU A 26 -19.36 -17.33 16.76
N TYR A 27 -18.76 -16.61 17.72
CA TYR A 27 -19.03 -16.67 19.17
C TYR A 27 -18.80 -18.05 19.81
N LYS A 28 -18.31 -19.02 19.04
CA LYS A 28 -17.99 -20.39 19.48
C LYS A 28 -16.55 -20.54 19.95
N ASP A 29 -15.70 -19.61 19.55
CA ASP A 29 -14.27 -19.54 19.85
C ASP A 29 -13.95 -18.65 21.05
N GLY A 30 -14.98 -18.18 21.78
CA GLY A 30 -14.85 -17.24 22.89
C GLY A 30 -14.84 -15.77 22.48
N SER A 31 -15.03 -15.45 21.19
CA SER A 31 -15.10 -14.05 20.73
C SER A 31 -16.31 -13.31 21.32
N GLU A 32 -16.14 -12.06 21.75
CA GLU A 32 -17.23 -11.31 22.34
C GLU A 32 -18.24 -10.79 21.29
N PRO A 33 -19.56 -10.75 21.62
CA PRO A 33 -20.60 -10.30 20.70
C PRO A 33 -20.38 -8.91 20.08
N LEU A 34 -19.76 -7.99 20.83
CA LEU A 34 -19.55 -6.59 20.43
C LEU A 34 -18.23 -6.33 19.70
N LEU A 35 -17.49 -7.36 19.29
CA LEU A 35 -16.30 -7.17 18.45
C LEU A 35 -16.63 -6.85 16.98
N PHE A 36 -17.89 -7.08 16.54
CA PHE A 36 -18.46 -6.88 15.20
C PHE A 36 -17.79 -7.63 14.05
N HIS A 37 -16.47 -7.70 14.03
CA HIS A 37 -15.65 -8.32 13.00
C HIS A 37 -14.91 -9.53 13.55
N HIS A 38 -14.97 -10.64 12.82
CA HIS A 38 -14.13 -11.80 13.08
C HIS A 38 -12.65 -11.42 12.90
N ASP A 39 -11.83 -11.69 13.92
CA ASP A 39 -10.44 -11.23 13.96
C ASP A 39 -9.60 -11.74 12.77
N THR A 40 -9.69 -13.04 12.47
CA THR A 40 -8.95 -13.66 11.36
C THR A 40 -9.62 -13.50 10.00
N PHE A 41 -10.95 -13.57 9.92
CA PHE A 41 -11.64 -13.71 8.64
C PHE A 41 -12.22 -12.41 8.08
N SER A 42 -12.49 -11.40 8.90
CA SER A 42 -13.04 -10.14 8.42
C SER A 42 -11.99 -9.31 7.68
N ARG A 43 -12.15 -9.16 6.37
CA ARG A 43 -11.12 -8.60 5.48
C ARG A 43 -11.69 -8.03 4.21
N PHE A 44 -10.88 -7.24 3.52
CA PHE A 44 -11.07 -6.88 2.12
C PHE A 44 -10.05 -7.64 1.26
N ASN A 45 -10.50 -8.20 0.14
CA ASN A 45 -9.62 -8.86 -0.82
C ASN A 45 -9.29 -7.90 -1.96
N PHE A 46 -8.05 -7.45 -2.02
CA PHE A 46 -7.52 -6.56 -3.03
C PHE A 46 -7.08 -7.38 -4.23
N VAL A 47 -7.54 -7.02 -5.42
CA VAL A 47 -7.26 -7.75 -6.66
C VAL A 47 -6.72 -6.81 -7.72
N LEU A 48 -5.56 -7.15 -8.28
CA LEU A 48 -4.93 -6.46 -9.40
C LEU A 48 -4.80 -7.41 -10.59
N ILE A 49 -5.40 -7.04 -11.72
CA ILE A 49 -5.27 -7.76 -13.00
C ILE A 49 -4.46 -6.88 -13.95
N ASN A 50 -3.32 -7.41 -14.40
CA ASN A 50 -2.44 -6.71 -15.34
C ASN A 50 -2.92 -6.84 -16.80
N GLU A 51 -2.19 -6.19 -17.72
CA GLU A 51 -2.50 -6.18 -19.16
C GLU A 51 -2.49 -7.59 -19.78
N ASP A 52 -1.65 -8.48 -19.24
CA ASP A 52 -1.57 -9.90 -19.64
C ASP A 52 -2.69 -10.78 -19.05
N LYS A 53 -3.70 -10.15 -18.40
CA LYS A 53 -4.81 -10.82 -17.71
C LYS A 53 -4.37 -11.73 -16.56
N LYS A 54 -3.16 -11.56 -16.03
CA LYS A 54 -2.68 -12.26 -14.84
C LYS A 54 -3.12 -11.49 -13.60
N ALA A 55 -3.87 -12.17 -12.73
CA ALA A 55 -4.36 -11.62 -11.48
C ALA A 55 -3.37 -11.85 -10.34
N ALA A 56 -3.26 -10.87 -9.45
CA ALA A 56 -2.62 -10.98 -8.15
C ALA A 56 -3.62 -10.52 -7.09
N THR A 57 -3.76 -11.28 -6.00
CA THR A 57 -4.73 -11.03 -4.93
C THR A 57 -4.07 -10.99 -3.56
N ALA A 58 -4.55 -10.13 -2.66
CA ALA A 58 -4.08 -10.08 -1.29
C ALA A 58 -5.23 -9.74 -0.33
N ASN A 59 -5.24 -10.40 0.83
CA ASN A 59 -6.18 -10.02 1.89
C ASN A 59 -5.57 -8.91 2.75
N VAL A 60 -6.36 -7.88 3.01
CA VAL A 60 -6.10 -6.84 4.01
C VAL A 60 -7.16 -6.98 5.10
N GLY A 61 -6.76 -7.32 6.31
CA GLY A 61 -7.68 -7.44 7.45
C GLY A 61 -8.36 -6.12 7.73
N VAL A 62 -9.65 -6.17 8.11
CA VAL A 62 -10.46 -4.95 8.31
C VAL A 62 -9.83 -4.01 9.35
N LYS A 63 -9.19 -4.56 10.39
CA LYS A 63 -8.49 -3.80 11.44
C LYS A 63 -7.33 -2.95 10.93
N ALA A 64 -6.71 -3.31 9.80
CA ALA A 64 -5.62 -2.52 9.22
C ALA A 64 -6.13 -1.31 8.42
N ILE A 65 -7.37 -1.34 7.94
CA ILE A 65 -7.93 -0.36 7.01
C ILE A 65 -7.93 1.07 7.59
N PRO A 66 -8.41 1.32 8.83
CA PRO A 66 -8.39 2.68 9.40
C PRO A 66 -6.98 3.27 9.52
N GLY A 67 -5.99 2.45 9.87
CA GLY A 67 -4.60 2.87 9.97
C GLY A 67 -3.98 3.25 8.62
N ILE A 68 -4.31 2.47 7.58
CA ILE A 68 -3.88 2.76 6.20
C ILE A 68 -4.46 4.11 5.75
N MET A 69 -5.77 4.29 5.90
CA MET A 69 -6.50 5.50 5.50
C MET A 69 -5.95 6.73 6.20
N ARG A 70 -5.87 6.68 7.54
CA ARG A 70 -5.36 7.80 8.35
C ARG A 70 -3.94 8.19 7.96
N LYS A 71 -3.07 7.21 7.69
CA LYS A 71 -1.68 7.48 7.30
C LYS A 71 -1.61 8.16 5.94
N ILE A 72 -2.40 7.73 4.96
CA ILE A 72 -2.43 8.37 3.63
C ILE A 72 -3.02 9.79 3.71
N GLN A 73 -4.11 10.00 4.45
CA GLN A 73 -4.66 11.33 4.70
C GLN A 73 -3.61 12.27 5.31
N ASN A 74 -2.88 11.81 6.33
CA ASN A 74 -1.85 12.61 6.99
C ASN A 74 -0.70 12.97 6.03
N LEU A 75 -0.29 12.04 5.16
CA LEU A 75 0.76 12.29 4.16
C LEU A 75 0.31 13.31 3.11
N TYR A 76 -0.92 13.16 2.61
CA TYR A 76 -1.51 14.14 1.71
C TYR A 76 -1.60 15.54 2.34
N LEU A 77 -2.04 15.63 3.60
CA LEU A 77 -2.11 16.90 4.32
C LEU A 77 -0.72 17.52 4.53
N LYS A 78 0.27 16.70 4.90
CA LYS A 78 1.67 17.14 5.06
C LYS A 78 2.20 17.76 3.76
N GLU A 79 1.92 17.14 2.62
CA GLU A 79 2.31 17.68 1.31
C GLU A 79 1.61 18.99 0.99
N MET A 80 0.28 19.03 1.12
CA MET A 80 -0.50 20.25 0.89
C MET A 80 -0.04 21.44 1.75
N LEU A 81 0.40 21.18 2.99
CA LEU A 81 0.94 22.20 3.88
C LEU A 81 2.36 22.62 3.51
N SER A 82 3.19 21.67 3.03
CA SER A 82 4.54 21.95 2.54
C SER A 82 4.54 22.76 1.24
N GLU A 83 3.62 22.49 0.31
CA GLU A 83 3.47 23.28 -0.91
C GLU A 83 3.04 24.73 -0.65
N ARG A 84 2.25 24.95 0.41
CA ARG A 84 1.82 26.30 0.82
C ARG A 84 2.92 27.12 1.46
N THR A 85 3.88 26.48 2.14
CA THR A 85 5.03 27.18 2.75
C THR A 85 6.06 27.60 1.70
N VAL A 86 6.15 26.90 0.57
CA VAL A 86 7.07 27.23 -0.53
C VAL A 86 6.56 28.37 -1.42
N LYS A 87 5.26 28.71 -1.42
CA LYS A 87 4.72 29.83 -2.24
C LYS A 87 5.20 31.23 -1.84
N GLY A 88 6.00 31.36 -0.78
CA GLY A 88 6.69 32.60 -0.40
C GLY A 88 8.13 32.73 -0.93
N GLU A 89 8.73 31.68 -1.47
CA GLU A 89 10.09 31.66 -1.99
C GLU A 89 10.07 31.32 -3.49
N SER A 90 10.95 31.94 -4.27
CA SER A 90 11.03 31.79 -5.73
C SER A 90 10.90 30.34 -6.17
N ALA A 91 10.08 30.07 -7.20
CA ALA A 91 9.83 28.73 -7.74
C ALA A 91 11.13 27.92 -7.86
N LYS A 92 11.22 26.83 -7.09
CA LYS A 92 12.41 25.99 -7.01
C LYS A 92 12.76 25.39 -8.39
N SER A 93 14.05 25.43 -8.72
CA SER A 93 14.57 24.94 -10.00
C SER A 93 14.15 23.48 -10.29
N PRO A 94 13.91 23.09 -11.56
CA PRO A 94 13.61 21.72 -11.97
C PRO A 94 14.58 20.66 -11.41
N ALA A 95 15.83 21.07 -11.15
CA ALA A 95 16.86 20.25 -10.51
C ALA A 95 16.42 19.63 -9.17
N TYR A 96 15.58 20.33 -8.40
CA TYR A 96 15.10 19.93 -7.07
C TYR A 96 13.67 19.41 -7.05
N THR A 97 12.93 19.51 -8.16
CA THR A 97 11.50 19.19 -8.19
C THR A 97 11.17 18.05 -9.16
N THR A 98 12.01 17.78 -10.14
CA THR A 98 11.76 16.72 -11.13
C THR A 98 12.52 15.44 -10.77
N ALA A 99 11.79 14.41 -10.36
CA ALA A 99 12.37 13.11 -10.06
C ALA A 99 12.64 12.28 -11.31
N ILE A 100 13.67 11.44 -11.26
CA ILE A 100 13.96 10.46 -12.29
C ILE A 100 12.91 9.33 -12.21
N SER A 101 12.34 8.95 -13.36
CA SER A 101 11.18 8.05 -13.44
C SER A 101 11.57 6.59 -13.74
N ALA A 102 12.83 6.34 -14.12
CA ALA A 102 13.30 5.03 -14.57
C ALA A 102 14.77 4.77 -14.21
N GLY A 103 15.15 3.48 -14.19
CA GLY A 103 16.54 3.05 -13.95
C GLY A 103 16.95 3.03 -12.48
N LYS A 104 18.27 2.93 -12.24
CA LYS A 104 18.89 2.84 -10.90
C LYS A 104 18.63 4.08 -10.04
N LEU A 105 18.44 5.23 -10.68
CA LEU A 105 18.25 6.54 -10.03
C LEU A 105 16.78 6.91 -9.81
N LYS A 106 15.86 5.97 -10.07
CA LYS A 106 14.42 6.24 -10.00
C LYS A 106 13.99 6.72 -8.61
N GLY A 107 13.17 7.76 -8.59
CA GLY A 107 12.56 8.30 -7.37
C GLY A 107 13.45 9.27 -6.61
N LYS A 108 14.55 9.75 -7.20
CA LYS A 108 15.33 10.87 -6.65
C LYS A 108 15.44 11.99 -7.65
N THR A 109 15.60 13.22 -7.16
CA THR A 109 15.89 14.37 -8.01
C THR A 109 17.38 14.41 -8.38
N PRO A 110 17.74 14.97 -9.54
CA PRO A 110 19.14 15.13 -9.92
C PRO A 110 19.97 15.91 -8.88
N ALA A 111 19.39 16.90 -8.21
CA ALA A 111 20.07 17.63 -7.14
C ALA A 111 20.32 16.77 -5.90
N GLU A 112 19.33 16.01 -5.42
CA GLU A 112 19.51 15.06 -4.30
C GLU A 112 20.65 14.08 -4.56
N LEU A 113 20.69 13.52 -5.77
CA LEU A 113 21.72 12.55 -6.16
C LEU A 113 23.13 13.16 -6.13
N LEU A 114 23.28 14.41 -6.59
CA LEU A 114 24.56 15.12 -6.56
C LEU A 114 24.96 15.56 -5.15
N LEU A 115 24.01 15.84 -4.26
CA LEU A 115 24.28 16.15 -2.84
C LEU A 115 24.68 14.90 -2.05
N GLU A 116 24.09 13.74 -2.34
CA GLU A 116 24.37 12.48 -1.61
C GLU A 116 25.76 11.93 -1.89
N ASN A 117 26.09 11.74 -3.17
CA ASN A 117 27.38 11.18 -3.58
C ASN A 117 27.70 11.59 -5.02
N PRO A 118 28.28 12.80 -5.22
CA PRO A 118 28.49 13.31 -6.57
C PRO A 118 29.49 12.49 -7.38
N GLN A 119 30.45 11.81 -6.74
CA GLN A 119 31.45 10.99 -7.43
C GLN A 119 30.82 9.75 -8.08
N GLU A 120 29.87 9.10 -7.40
CA GLU A 120 29.13 7.96 -7.97
C GLU A 120 28.01 8.42 -8.90
N ASN A 121 27.25 9.45 -8.50
CA ASN A 121 25.98 9.77 -9.14
C ASN A 121 26.12 10.68 -10.38
N LYS A 122 27.13 11.55 -10.47
CA LYS A 122 27.34 12.41 -11.66
C LYS A 122 27.52 11.58 -12.95
N PRO A 123 28.36 10.53 -13.00
CA PRO A 123 28.46 9.66 -14.18
C PRO A 123 27.15 8.95 -14.53
N LEU A 124 26.35 8.56 -13.53
CA LEU A 124 25.07 7.89 -13.74
C LEU A 124 24.02 8.83 -14.33
N LEU A 125 23.97 10.08 -13.85
CA LEU A 125 23.09 11.12 -14.37
C LEU A 125 23.41 11.46 -15.83
N ILE A 126 24.69 11.55 -16.19
CA ILE A 126 25.12 11.78 -17.57
C ILE A 126 24.66 10.64 -18.49
N ARG A 127 24.80 9.39 -18.05
CA ARG A 127 24.32 8.22 -18.82
C ARG A 127 22.79 8.24 -18.95
N GLN A 128 22.09 8.56 -17.87
CA GLN A 128 20.63 8.65 -17.86
C GLN A 128 20.15 9.74 -18.84
N LYS A 129 20.79 10.92 -18.84
CA LYS A 129 20.51 11.99 -19.79
C LYS A 129 20.67 11.53 -21.25
N ALA A 130 21.82 10.93 -21.59
CA ALA A 130 22.08 10.44 -22.95
C ALA A 130 21.03 9.42 -23.41
N TRP A 131 20.59 8.54 -22.50
CA TRP A 131 19.51 7.61 -22.78
C TRP A 131 18.17 8.32 -23.02
N LEU A 132 17.82 9.32 -22.20
CA LEU A 132 16.59 10.09 -22.35
C LEU A 132 16.57 10.89 -23.67
N GLU A 133 17.68 11.49 -24.05
CA GLU A 133 17.86 12.25 -25.30
C GLU A 133 17.70 11.36 -26.53
N SER A 134 18.38 10.20 -26.55
CA SER A 134 18.27 9.24 -27.66
C SER A 134 16.85 8.69 -27.86
N ASN A 135 16.01 8.75 -26.82
CA ASN A 135 14.63 8.30 -26.84
C ASN A 135 13.60 9.44 -26.89
N LEU A 136 14.04 10.70 -27.00
CA LEU A 136 13.17 11.88 -26.88
C LEU A 136 12.11 11.95 -27.98
N ALA A 137 12.49 11.61 -29.22
CA ALA A 137 11.55 11.59 -30.35
C ALA A 137 10.39 10.60 -30.13
N LYS A 138 10.65 9.50 -29.42
CA LYS A 138 9.66 8.46 -29.10
C LYS A 138 8.87 8.78 -27.83
N TYR A 139 9.49 9.46 -26.87
CA TYR A 139 8.88 9.82 -25.59
C TYR A 139 9.14 11.31 -25.27
N PRO A 140 8.31 12.22 -25.80
CA PRO A 140 8.50 13.67 -25.62
C PRO A 140 8.52 14.14 -24.16
N ARG A 141 7.89 13.37 -23.26
CA ARG A 141 7.90 13.63 -21.81
C ARG A 141 9.28 13.51 -21.17
N ASN A 142 10.26 12.91 -21.84
CA ASN A 142 11.64 12.86 -21.36
C ASN A 142 12.29 14.24 -21.25
N LYS A 143 11.76 15.25 -21.97
CA LYS A 143 12.32 16.61 -22.00
C LYS A 143 12.48 17.22 -20.61
N SER A 144 11.45 17.12 -19.75
CA SER A 144 11.50 17.70 -18.40
C SER A 144 12.59 17.08 -17.53
N GLN A 145 12.84 15.77 -17.68
CA GLN A 145 13.91 15.10 -16.95
C GLN A 145 15.30 15.44 -17.49
N ILE A 146 15.42 15.63 -18.79
CA ILE A 146 16.69 16.10 -19.40
C ILE A 146 17.04 17.48 -18.84
N GLU A 147 16.08 18.42 -18.88
CA GLU A 147 16.26 19.78 -18.36
C GLU A 147 16.62 19.78 -16.86
N ALA A 148 15.96 18.96 -16.06
CA ALA A 148 16.27 18.83 -14.64
C ALA A 148 17.68 18.27 -14.37
N ILE A 149 18.14 17.30 -15.17
CA ILE A 149 19.49 16.75 -15.05
C ILE A 149 20.53 17.79 -15.46
N GLU A 150 20.31 18.49 -16.58
CA GLU A 150 21.21 19.55 -17.06
C GLU A 150 21.35 20.68 -16.04
N GLU A 151 20.24 21.13 -15.50
CA GLU A 151 20.20 22.21 -14.52
C GLU A 151 20.91 21.82 -13.22
N ALA A 152 20.72 20.59 -12.74
CA ALA A 152 21.41 20.11 -11.54
C ALA A 152 22.93 19.96 -11.75
N LEU A 153 23.34 19.48 -12.93
CA LEU A 153 24.76 19.40 -13.29
C LEU A 153 25.40 20.79 -13.35
N ARG A 154 24.69 21.77 -13.94
CA ARG A 154 25.14 23.17 -13.98
C ARG A 154 25.26 23.76 -12.57
N LEU A 155 24.23 23.66 -11.74
CA LEU A 155 24.25 24.16 -10.37
C LEU A 155 25.36 23.52 -9.52
N TYR A 156 25.63 22.23 -9.73
CA TYR A 156 26.72 21.52 -9.08
C TYR A 156 28.10 22.03 -9.54
N GLU A 157 28.29 22.26 -10.84
CA GLU A 157 29.53 22.83 -11.38
C GLU A 157 29.77 24.28 -10.95
N GLU A 158 28.70 25.05 -10.76
CA GLU A 158 28.74 26.43 -10.25
C GLU A 158 28.85 26.51 -8.72
N GLY A 159 28.77 25.38 -8.00
CA GLY A 159 28.81 25.35 -6.53
C GLY A 159 27.56 25.94 -5.85
N LYS A 160 26.44 26.03 -6.57
CA LYS A 160 25.16 26.62 -6.11
C LYS A 160 24.11 25.58 -5.72
N LEU A 161 24.54 24.33 -5.52
CA LEU A 161 23.66 23.23 -5.16
C LEU A 161 23.54 23.18 -3.62
N HIS A 162 22.37 23.47 -3.07
CA HIS A 162 22.15 23.60 -1.63
C HIS A 162 21.17 22.55 -1.09
N GLN A 163 21.50 21.98 0.07
CA GLN A 163 20.72 20.90 0.69
C GLN A 163 19.33 21.36 1.16
N GLU A 164 19.19 22.63 1.57
CA GLU A 164 17.93 23.22 2.06
C GLU A 164 16.85 23.33 0.96
N GLU A 165 17.25 23.35 -0.31
CA GLU A 165 16.32 23.44 -1.45
C GLU A 165 15.66 22.10 -1.78
N THR A 166 16.22 20.98 -1.32
CA THR A 166 15.73 19.60 -1.57
C THR A 166 14.44 19.23 -0.82
N GLY A 167 13.98 20.06 0.13
CA GLY A 167 12.83 19.76 1.00
C GLY A 167 11.45 19.64 0.31
N GLY A 168 11.39 19.75 -1.02
CA GLY A 168 10.17 19.53 -1.83
C GLY A 168 10.28 18.35 -2.80
N GLY A 169 11.27 17.46 -2.61
CA GLY A 169 11.56 16.35 -3.51
C GLY A 169 10.61 15.16 -3.40
N TYR A 170 10.65 14.31 -4.44
CA TYR A 170 9.96 13.03 -4.45
C TYR A 170 10.46 12.17 -3.29
N HIS A 171 9.55 11.62 -2.50
CA HIS A 171 9.91 10.73 -1.40
C HIS A 171 8.98 9.53 -1.36
N THR A 172 9.48 8.37 -0.93
CA THR A 172 8.66 7.16 -0.82
C THR A 172 8.53 6.74 0.63
N GLU A 173 7.31 6.62 1.12
CA GLU A 173 6.98 6.08 2.43
C GLU A 173 6.15 4.79 2.32
N ILE A 174 6.51 3.75 3.08
CA ILE A 174 5.69 2.55 3.19
C ILE A 174 4.52 2.85 4.12
N VAL A 175 3.30 2.90 3.56
CA VAL A 175 2.07 3.08 4.32
C VAL A 175 1.71 1.79 5.03
N TYR A 176 1.74 0.68 4.30
CA TYR A 176 1.39 -0.63 4.82
C TYR A 176 2.14 -1.73 4.10
N SER A 177 2.53 -2.76 4.84
CA SER A 177 3.05 -3.99 4.29
C SER A 177 2.45 -5.16 5.06
N SER A 178 1.91 -6.13 4.34
CA SER A 178 1.47 -7.37 4.98
C SER A 178 2.64 -8.24 5.46
N GLY A 179 3.84 -8.05 4.89
CA GLY A 179 4.87 -9.10 4.87
C GLY A 179 4.38 -10.35 4.14
N MET A 180 5.17 -11.43 4.23
CA MET A 180 4.86 -12.72 3.62
C MET A 180 3.68 -13.40 4.34
N ARG A 181 2.55 -13.58 3.65
CA ARG A 181 1.35 -14.23 4.19
C ARG A 181 1.09 -15.56 3.50
N PRO A 182 1.56 -16.69 4.06
CA PRO A 182 1.28 -18.00 3.52
C PRO A 182 -0.15 -18.45 3.84
N LEU A 183 -0.85 -18.97 2.83
CA LEU A 183 -2.12 -19.66 2.99
C LEU A 183 -1.85 -21.17 3.04
N ILE A 184 -1.58 -21.69 4.24
CA ILE A 184 -1.22 -23.10 4.47
C ILE A 184 -2.29 -24.10 4.02
N ARG A 185 -3.57 -23.68 4.02
CA ARG A 185 -4.68 -24.49 3.51
C ARG A 185 -4.71 -24.58 1.97
N ARG A 186 -4.00 -23.68 1.28
CA ARG A 186 -3.87 -23.65 -0.19
C ARG A 186 -2.50 -24.20 -0.58
N LYS A 187 -2.29 -25.48 -0.30
CA LYS A 187 -1.08 -26.23 -0.62
C LYS A 187 -1.26 -27.03 -1.91
N ARG A 188 -0.27 -26.98 -2.79
CA ARG A 188 -0.23 -27.75 -4.04
C ARG A 188 0.36 -29.14 -3.82
N ALA A 189 0.28 -29.99 -4.84
CA ALA A 189 0.85 -31.34 -4.84
C ALA A 189 2.38 -31.36 -4.66
N ASP A 190 3.09 -30.31 -5.11
CA ASP A 190 4.53 -30.13 -4.94
C ASP A 190 4.94 -29.70 -3.52
N GLY A 191 3.97 -29.59 -2.60
CA GLY A 191 4.19 -29.19 -1.23
C GLY A 191 4.31 -27.68 -1.00
N LYS A 192 4.20 -26.85 -2.04
CA LYS A 192 4.28 -25.39 -1.92
C LYS A 192 2.92 -24.79 -1.56
N CYS A 193 2.93 -23.83 -0.64
CA CYS A 193 1.75 -23.07 -0.25
C CYS A 193 1.69 -21.78 -1.06
N PHE A 194 0.48 -21.32 -1.38
CA PHE A 194 0.28 -19.99 -1.93
C PHE A 194 0.69 -18.93 -0.89
N VAL A 195 1.48 -17.95 -1.31
CA VAL A 195 1.92 -16.82 -0.50
C VAL A 195 1.52 -15.54 -1.21
N TYR A 196 0.95 -14.60 -0.47
CA TYR A 196 0.72 -13.25 -0.96
C TYR A 196 1.47 -12.22 -0.12
N GLU A 197 1.82 -11.12 -0.78
CA GLU A 197 2.33 -9.90 -0.16
C GLU A 197 1.59 -8.72 -0.78
N ILE A 198 1.19 -7.76 0.04
CA ILE A 198 0.72 -6.45 -0.41
C ILE A 198 1.55 -5.38 0.26
N THR A 199 2.00 -4.41 -0.54
CA THR A 199 2.63 -3.18 -0.06
C THR A 199 1.89 -1.98 -0.63
N ILE A 200 1.50 -1.06 0.24
CA ILE A 200 0.95 0.24 -0.12
C ILE A 200 2.02 1.28 0.21
N ARG A 201 2.37 2.11 -0.78
CA ARG A 201 3.37 3.16 -0.66
C ARG A 201 2.75 4.51 -0.99
N TRP A 202 3.26 5.52 -0.32
CA TRP A 202 3.07 6.91 -0.68
C TRP A 202 4.33 7.38 -1.42
N ASN A 203 4.17 7.85 -2.64
CA ASN A 203 5.21 8.37 -3.51
C ASN A 203 4.96 9.87 -3.66
N GLY A 204 5.46 10.62 -2.68
CA GLY A 204 5.24 12.04 -2.58
C GLY A 204 5.79 12.83 -3.75
N GLY A 205 5.13 13.92 -4.11
CA GLY A 205 5.45 14.73 -5.29
C GLY A 205 5.13 14.06 -6.64
N ALA A 206 4.49 12.88 -6.66
CA ALA A 206 4.01 12.25 -7.88
C ALA A 206 2.53 12.57 -8.14
N ASP A 207 2.14 12.72 -9.41
CA ASP A 207 0.72 12.88 -9.83
C ASP A 207 -0.18 11.73 -9.35
N ARG A 208 0.41 10.55 -9.12
CA ARG A 208 -0.27 9.33 -8.70
C ARG A 208 0.43 8.77 -7.45
N PRO A 209 0.27 9.42 -6.29
CA PRO A 209 1.15 9.20 -5.15
C PRO A 209 0.86 7.88 -4.43
N VAL A 210 -0.32 7.30 -4.55
CA VAL A 210 -0.63 6.03 -3.86
C VAL A 210 -0.29 4.84 -4.76
N GLU A 211 0.78 4.13 -4.46
CA GLU A 211 1.19 2.91 -5.17
C GLU A 211 0.77 1.66 -4.37
N ILE A 212 0.09 0.74 -5.05
CA ILE A 212 -0.27 -0.58 -4.50
C ILE A 212 0.47 -1.64 -5.31
N GLU A 213 1.24 -2.46 -4.61
CA GLU A 213 1.94 -3.61 -5.18
C GLU A 213 1.42 -4.89 -4.52
N ILE A 214 1.02 -5.86 -5.34
CA ILE A 214 0.64 -7.20 -4.88
C ILE A 214 1.57 -8.22 -5.54
N ARG A 215 2.15 -9.09 -4.71
CA ARG A 215 2.92 -10.26 -5.15
C ARG A 215 2.20 -11.53 -4.75
N ASN A 216 2.11 -12.48 -5.66
CA ASN A 216 1.64 -13.83 -5.42
C ASN A 216 2.67 -14.81 -5.93
N TYR A 217 2.94 -15.86 -5.17
CA TYR A 217 3.84 -16.94 -5.57
C TYR A 217 3.53 -18.18 -4.74
N TYR A 218 4.19 -19.29 -5.07
CA TYR A 218 4.13 -20.52 -4.29
C TYR A 218 5.49 -20.81 -3.68
N ALA A 219 5.54 -21.08 -2.37
CA ALA A 219 6.78 -21.39 -1.67
C ALA A 219 6.57 -22.49 -0.62
N PRO A 220 7.61 -23.27 -0.28
CA PRO A 220 7.58 -24.14 0.89
C PRO A 220 7.39 -23.31 2.17
N VAL A 221 6.60 -23.82 3.11
CA VAL A 221 6.34 -23.18 4.39
C VAL A 221 6.63 -24.18 5.50
N ILE A 222 7.54 -23.81 6.39
CA ILE A 222 7.92 -24.62 7.54
C ILE A 222 7.23 -24.03 8.77
N GLN A 223 6.41 -24.83 9.44
CA GLN A 223 5.85 -24.46 10.73
C GLN A 223 6.85 -24.86 11.81
N LYS A 224 7.31 -23.88 12.61
CA LYS A 224 8.14 -24.14 13.78
C LYS A 224 7.28 -24.64 14.94
N ASP A 225 7.91 -25.26 15.93
CA ASP A 225 7.24 -25.76 17.15
C ASP A 225 6.48 -24.67 17.90
N SER A 226 6.91 -23.41 17.78
CA SER A 226 6.23 -22.23 18.34
C SER A 226 4.95 -21.81 17.58
N GLY A 227 4.56 -22.53 16.52
CA GLY A 227 3.44 -22.18 15.65
C GLY A 227 3.76 -21.12 14.59
N LEU A 228 4.95 -20.51 14.63
CA LEU A 228 5.39 -19.52 13.64
C LEU A 228 5.61 -20.18 12.27
N LEU A 229 5.08 -19.54 11.24
CA LEU A 229 5.23 -19.97 9.85
C LEU A 229 6.43 -19.29 9.21
N ASN A 230 7.41 -20.08 8.74
CA ASN A 230 8.56 -19.59 8.01
C ASN A 230 8.40 -19.88 6.52
N VAL A 231 8.39 -18.82 5.70
CA VAL A 231 8.26 -18.92 4.25
C VAL A 231 9.66 -19.05 3.63
N MET A 232 9.88 -20.13 2.88
CA MET A 232 11.15 -20.38 2.19
C MET A 232 11.18 -19.62 0.85
N ALA A 233 11.30 -18.30 0.91
CA ALA A 233 11.19 -17.41 -0.26
C ALA A 233 12.25 -17.66 -1.34
N LYS A 234 13.39 -18.28 -0.98
CA LYS A 234 14.44 -18.67 -1.94
C LYS A 234 13.95 -19.73 -2.95
N ASP A 235 13.00 -20.57 -2.54
CA ASP A 235 12.48 -21.69 -3.33
C ASP A 235 11.10 -21.37 -3.97
N LYS A 236 10.80 -20.07 -4.11
CA LYS A 236 9.53 -19.60 -4.69
C LYS A 236 9.40 -20.01 -6.16
N ALA A 237 8.15 -20.25 -6.58
CA ALA A 237 7.76 -20.54 -7.95
C ALA A 237 6.52 -19.74 -8.34
N ASP A 238 6.30 -19.60 -9.65
CA ASP A 238 5.12 -18.98 -10.26
C ASP A 238 4.81 -17.58 -9.73
N GLU A 239 5.82 -16.71 -9.68
CA GLU A 239 5.64 -15.35 -9.19
C GLU A 239 4.84 -14.49 -10.18
N VAL A 240 3.79 -13.85 -9.66
CA VAL A 240 3.04 -12.78 -10.29
C VAL A 240 3.19 -11.53 -9.43
N ARG A 241 3.69 -10.45 -10.01
CA ARG A 241 3.84 -9.14 -9.37
C ARG A 241 3.12 -8.09 -10.18
N ASN A 242 2.10 -7.49 -9.58
CA ASN A 242 1.31 -6.42 -10.20
C ASN A 242 1.40 -5.16 -9.35
N THR A 243 1.48 -4.01 -10.03
CA THR A 243 1.59 -2.69 -9.39
C THR A 243 0.66 -1.70 -10.10
N ILE A 244 -0.10 -0.94 -9.32
CA ILE A 244 -0.90 0.20 -9.80
C ILE A 244 -0.55 1.45 -8.99
N SER A 245 -0.53 2.60 -9.65
CA SER A 245 -0.44 3.91 -8.99
C SER A 245 -1.76 4.66 -9.16
N LEU A 246 -2.27 5.24 -8.09
CA LEU A 246 -3.56 5.91 -8.02
C LEU A 246 -3.37 7.40 -7.72
N THR A 247 -4.24 8.24 -8.28
CA THR A 247 -4.36 9.63 -7.82
C THR A 247 -4.95 9.66 -6.41
N THR A 248 -4.78 10.78 -5.72
CA THR A 248 -5.41 11.02 -4.41
C THR A 248 -6.93 10.87 -4.48
N ASP A 249 -7.58 11.45 -5.50
CA ASP A 249 -9.04 11.33 -5.69
C ASP A 249 -9.50 9.88 -5.85
N GLN A 250 -8.76 9.08 -6.62
CA GLN A 250 -9.09 7.66 -6.79
C GLN A 250 -8.96 6.90 -5.47
N TRP A 251 -7.91 7.19 -4.70
CA TRP A 251 -7.71 6.59 -3.39
C TRP A 251 -8.78 7.03 -2.39
N PHE A 252 -9.10 8.31 -2.31
CA PHE A 252 -10.13 8.82 -1.40
C PHE A 252 -11.52 8.29 -1.71
N TRP A 253 -11.82 8.01 -2.99
CA TRP A 253 -13.03 7.28 -3.35
C TRP A 253 -13.02 5.84 -2.83
N ILE A 254 -11.90 5.12 -2.99
CA ILE A 254 -11.74 3.77 -2.44
C ILE A 254 -11.94 3.80 -0.92
N GLU A 255 -11.32 4.75 -0.24
CA GLU A 255 -11.44 4.96 1.19
C GLU A 255 -12.89 5.15 1.62
N HIS A 256 -13.59 6.09 1.02
CA HIS A 256 -15.02 6.33 1.28
C HIS A 256 -15.86 5.06 1.13
N ILE A 257 -15.62 4.28 0.08
CA ILE A 257 -16.34 3.03 -0.18
C ILE A 257 -16.03 1.97 0.88
N LEU A 258 -14.77 1.83 1.28
CA LEU A 258 -14.37 0.85 2.30
C LEU A 258 -14.97 1.21 3.66
N GLU A 259 -14.91 2.47 4.09
CA GLU A 259 -15.56 2.95 5.32
C GLU A 259 -17.07 2.73 5.29
N THR A 260 -17.72 3.05 4.16
CA THR A 260 -19.15 2.83 3.98
C THR A 260 -19.52 1.35 4.14
N ASN A 261 -18.71 0.45 3.58
CA ASN A 261 -18.94 -1.00 3.70
C ASN A 261 -18.72 -1.50 5.14
N ILE A 262 -17.73 -0.96 5.87
CA ILE A 262 -17.49 -1.28 7.28
C ILE A 262 -18.70 -0.84 8.12
N HIS A 263 -19.08 0.44 8.06
CA HIS A 263 -20.19 0.97 8.85
C HIS A 263 -21.53 0.29 8.53
N THR A 264 -21.77 0.00 7.24
CA THR A 264 -22.98 -0.72 6.82
C THR A 264 -23.00 -2.12 7.42
N PHE A 265 -21.89 -2.84 7.34
CA PHE A 265 -21.76 -4.18 7.91
C PHE A 265 -21.97 -4.17 9.44
N GLU A 266 -21.34 -3.22 10.15
CA GLU A 266 -21.50 -3.05 11.60
C GLU A 266 -22.97 -2.75 11.97
N SER A 267 -23.62 -1.86 11.22
CA SER A 267 -25.02 -1.49 11.42
C SER A 267 -25.97 -2.67 11.21
N LEU A 268 -25.74 -3.47 10.16
CA LEU A 268 -26.52 -4.68 9.89
C LEU A 268 -26.41 -5.73 11.01
N CYS A 269 -25.24 -5.80 11.67
CA CYS A 269 -24.98 -6.78 12.72
C CYS A 269 -25.36 -6.26 14.13
N ALA A 270 -25.44 -4.94 14.32
CA ALA A 270 -25.58 -4.32 15.63
C ALA A 270 -26.75 -4.85 16.45
N ALA A 271 -27.98 -4.85 15.92
CA ALA A 271 -29.16 -5.27 16.68
C ALA A 271 -29.02 -6.70 17.23
N LYS A 272 -28.54 -7.63 16.39
CA LYS A 272 -28.30 -9.03 16.79
C LYS A 272 -27.21 -9.12 17.86
N ASN A 273 -26.10 -8.43 17.64
CA ASN A 273 -24.93 -8.50 18.51
C ASN A 273 -25.20 -7.91 19.89
N TYR A 274 -25.89 -6.77 19.97
CA TYR A 274 -26.31 -6.16 21.24
C TYR A 274 -27.29 -7.04 22.00
N LYS A 275 -28.27 -7.65 21.31
CA LYS A 275 -29.19 -8.60 21.94
C LYS A 275 -28.42 -9.76 22.57
N MET A 276 -27.47 -10.34 21.84
CA MET A 276 -26.63 -11.44 22.33
C MET A 276 -25.77 -11.01 23.52
N ALA A 277 -25.15 -9.83 23.47
CA ALA A 277 -24.37 -9.29 24.58
C ALA A 277 -25.19 -9.17 25.87
N LEU A 278 -26.40 -8.62 25.78
CA LEU A 278 -27.30 -8.47 26.93
C LEU A 278 -27.78 -9.83 27.48
N GLU A 279 -28.03 -10.81 26.59
CA GLU A 279 -28.40 -12.15 27.00
C GLU A 279 -27.27 -12.87 27.75
N GLU A 280 -26.02 -12.78 27.27
CA GLU A 280 -24.86 -13.36 27.96
C GLU A 280 -24.57 -12.64 29.28
N GLU A 281 -24.64 -11.30 29.32
CA GLU A 281 -24.48 -10.54 30.57
C GLU A 281 -25.53 -10.95 31.63
N ARG A 282 -26.77 -11.20 31.20
CA ARG A 282 -27.82 -11.69 32.11
C ARG A 282 -27.51 -13.09 32.64
N LYS A 283 -27.04 -14.01 31.78
CA LYS A 283 -26.65 -15.37 32.19
C LYS A 283 -25.52 -15.34 33.21
N GLU A 284 -24.50 -14.51 32.98
CA GLU A 284 -23.38 -14.34 33.91
C GLU A 284 -23.86 -13.83 35.28
N LYS A 285 -24.71 -12.79 35.31
CA LYS A 285 -25.30 -12.27 36.55
C LYS A 285 -26.11 -13.33 37.30
N GLU A 286 -26.85 -14.19 36.60
CA GLU A 286 -27.60 -15.30 37.20
C GLU A 286 -26.67 -16.40 37.74
N MET A 287 -25.56 -16.71 37.06
CA MET A 287 -24.56 -17.68 37.53
C MET A 287 -23.85 -17.20 38.80
N VAL A 288 -23.47 -15.93 38.86
CA VAL A 288 -22.86 -15.32 40.06
C VAL A 288 -23.81 -15.37 41.25
N LYS A 289 -25.09 -15.03 41.05
CA LYS A 289 -26.12 -15.13 42.10
C LYS A 289 -26.30 -16.55 42.65
N LYS A 290 -26.01 -17.58 41.85
CA LYS A 290 -26.07 -18.99 42.24
C LYS A 290 -24.75 -19.52 42.86
N GLY A 291 -23.78 -18.65 43.12
CA GLY A 291 -22.49 -19.02 43.70
C GLY A 291 -21.50 -19.65 42.71
N GLY A 292 -21.75 -19.54 41.39
CA GLY A 292 -20.83 -19.98 40.36
C GLY A 292 -19.62 -19.04 40.21
N LYS A 293 -18.46 -19.57 39.83
CA LYS A 293 -17.30 -18.77 39.42
C LYS A 293 -17.47 -18.30 37.98
N ILE A 294 -17.15 -17.04 37.72
CA ILE A 294 -17.12 -16.44 36.38
C ILE A 294 -15.90 -17.01 35.63
N ALA A 295 -16.05 -17.31 34.34
CA ALA A 295 -14.92 -17.64 33.49
C ALA A 295 -14.13 -16.36 33.18
N SER A 296 -12.83 -16.35 33.54
CA SER A 296 -11.87 -15.27 33.20
C SER A 296 -11.24 -15.51 31.84
#